data_AF-A0A3D1DKB9-F1
#
_entry.id   AF-A0A3D1DKB9-F1
#
_cell.length_a   1.000
_cell.length_b   1.000
_cell.length_c   1.000
_cell.angle_alpha   90.00
_cell.angle_beta   90.00
_cell.angle_gamma   90.00
#
_symmetry.space_group_name_H-M   'P 1'
#
loop_
_entity.id
_entity.type
_entity.pdbx_description
1 polymer ?
#
loop_
_entity_poly.entity_id
_entity_poly.type
_entity_poly.pdbx_seq_one_letter_code
_entity_poly.pdbx_strand_id
1 'polypeptide(L)'
;MGVMRFRVSPPGFLDGWPEAEQAYISGFDGRVFPTRVEREGDELVCRRPSSDSGRLHVAWPVPGFGRTLISTSSLREQDTVYLLALELARGKIGQLRNQLAAWEISGMSVPEGFDEASRQAHQIFARATSAQDDPDEASRLSEAALVHAHNSAQMLTSA
;
A
#
# COMPACT_ATOMS: atom_id res chain seq x y z
N MET A 1 -6.12 7.54 22.00
CA MET A 1 -6.11 6.18 21.41
C MET A 1 -6.69 6.30 20.04
N GLY A 2 -5.90 6.06 19.00
CA GLY A 2 -6.32 6.23 17.63
C GLY A 2 -6.73 4.93 16.97
N VAL A 3 -7.74 4.99 16.11
CA VAL A 3 -8.30 3.85 15.38
C VAL A 3 -8.22 4.11 13.87
N MET A 4 -7.82 3.09 13.11
CA MET A 4 -7.91 3.10 11.65
C MET A 4 -8.56 1.81 11.18
N ARG A 5 -9.53 1.93 10.28
CA ARG A 5 -10.27 0.80 9.73
C ARG A 5 -9.93 0.65 8.25
N PHE A 6 -9.70 -0.58 7.84
CA PHE A 6 -9.36 -0.91 6.46
C PHE A 6 -10.25 -2.05 5.95
N ARG A 7 -11.06 -1.77 4.94
CA ARG A 7 -11.81 -2.78 4.20
C ARG A 7 -10.86 -3.54 3.30
N VAL A 8 -11.01 -4.86 3.31
CA VAL A 8 -10.34 -5.80 2.43
C VAL A 8 -11.38 -6.34 1.45
N SER A 9 -11.14 -6.17 0.16
CA SER A 9 -11.99 -6.69 -0.91
C SER A 9 -11.16 -7.61 -1.81
N PRO A 10 -11.76 -8.68 -2.36
CA PRO A 10 -13.16 -9.08 -2.18
C PRO A 10 -13.42 -9.74 -0.82
N PRO A 11 -14.70 -9.88 -0.41
CA PRO A 11 -15.07 -10.62 0.79
C PRO A 11 -14.44 -12.01 0.86
N GLY A 12 -13.98 -12.41 2.05
CA GLY A 12 -13.29 -13.70 2.26
C GLY A 12 -11.80 -13.72 1.91
N PHE A 13 -11.23 -12.64 1.35
CA PHE A 13 -9.79 -12.54 1.12
C PHE A 13 -8.98 -12.74 2.41
N LEU A 14 -9.49 -12.22 3.54
CA LEU A 14 -8.84 -12.32 4.85
C LEU A 14 -8.62 -13.76 5.32
N ASP A 15 -9.46 -14.71 4.90
CA ASP A 15 -9.38 -16.11 5.31
C ASP A 15 -8.08 -16.78 4.79
N GLY A 16 -7.59 -16.34 3.63
CA GLY A 16 -6.32 -16.78 3.04
C GLY A 16 -5.09 -15.99 3.50
N TRP A 17 -5.25 -15.07 4.44
CA TRP A 17 -4.24 -14.11 4.85
C TRP A 17 -3.92 -14.20 6.35
N PRO A 18 -3.10 -15.16 6.79
CA PRO A 18 -2.81 -15.35 8.22
C PRO A 18 -2.00 -14.19 8.83
N GLU A 19 -1.19 -13.48 8.04
CA GLU A 19 -0.34 -12.39 8.52
C GLU A 19 -1.07 -11.05 8.72
N ALA A 20 -2.37 -10.96 8.38
CA ALA A 20 -3.12 -9.71 8.42
C ALA A 20 -3.06 -9.01 9.80
N GLU A 21 -3.07 -9.79 10.88
CA GLU A 21 -3.04 -9.29 12.27
C GLU A 21 -1.63 -8.91 12.76
N GLN A 22 -0.59 -9.19 11.95
CA GLN A 22 0.79 -8.80 12.25
C GLN A 22 1.12 -7.41 11.72
N ALA A 23 0.13 -6.70 11.15
CA ALA A 23 0.31 -5.33 10.68
C ALA A 23 0.71 -4.38 11.82
N TYR A 24 1.40 -3.30 11.48
CA TYR A 24 1.74 -2.27 12.46
C TYR A 24 1.68 -0.87 11.86
N ILE A 25 1.50 0.15 12.70
CA ILE A 25 1.48 1.55 12.28
C ILE A 25 2.78 2.23 12.70
N SER A 26 3.39 2.98 11.77
CA SER A 26 4.49 3.90 12.07
C SER A 26 4.06 5.37 12.01
N GLY A 27 4.69 6.21 12.81
CA GLY A 27 4.61 7.67 12.71
C GLY A 27 5.37 8.24 11.51
N PHE A 28 5.33 9.56 11.34
CA PHE A 28 6.03 10.26 10.27
C PHE A 28 7.56 10.11 10.37
N ASP A 29 8.08 9.99 11.59
CA ASP A 29 9.48 9.81 11.96
C ASP A 29 9.95 8.34 11.84
N GLY A 30 9.05 7.44 11.43
CA GLY A 30 9.32 6.01 11.35
C GLY A 30 9.20 5.27 12.69
N ARG A 31 8.85 5.97 13.79
CA ARG A 31 8.62 5.30 15.08
C ARG A 31 7.45 4.34 14.97
N VAL A 32 7.68 3.08 15.33
CA VAL A 32 6.63 2.06 15.37
C VAL A 32 5.78 2.23 16.63
N PHE A 33 4.46 2.19 16.45
CA PHE A 33 3.52 2.14 17.56
C PHE A 33 3.14 0.68 17.86
N PRO A 34 3.04 0.27 19.14
CA PRO A 34 2.34 -0.96 19.49
C PRO A 34 0.92 -0.89 18.91
N THR A 35 0.66 -1.71 17.91
CA THR A 35 -0.59 -1.70 17.15
C THR A 35 -1.33 -2.99 17.44
N ARG A 36 -2.55 -2.88 17.95
CA ARG A 36 -3.47 -4.02 18.07
C ARG A 36 -4.29 -4.10 16.79
N VAL A 37 -4.15 -5.19 16.07
CA VAL A 37 -4.88 -5.43 14.82
C VAL A 37 -5.89 -6.54 15.06
N GLU A 38 -7.14 -6.29 14.72
CA GLU A 38 -8.25 -7.23 14.88
C GLU A 38 -9.02 -7.34 13.57
N ARG A 39 -9.49 -8.55 13.25
CA ARG A 39 -10.39 -8.79 12.12
C ARG A 39 -11.83 -8.60 12.56
N GLU A 40 -12.58 -7.80 11.80
CA GLU A 40 -14.02 -7.61 11.97
C GLU A 40 -14.70 -7.85 10.60
N GLY A 41 -15.11 -9.08 10.32
CA GLY A 41 -15.60 -9.46 8.99
C GLY A 41 -14.50 -9.29 7.94
N ASP A 42 -14.76 -8.48 6.91
CA ASP A 42 -13.80 -8.12 5.86
C ASP A 42 -12.97 -6.85 6.19
N GLU A 43 -12.97 -6.40 7.45
CA GLU A 43 -12.19 -5.24 7.88
C GLU A 43 -11.04 -5.61 8.82
N LEU A 44 -9.93 -4.90 8.66
CA LEU A 44 -8.87 -4.80 9.67
C LEU A 44 -9.06 -3.54 10.50
N VAL A 45 -9.15 -3.73 11.81
CA VAL A 45 -9.24 -2.63 12.78
C VAL A 45 -7.92 -2.52 13.52
N CYS A 46 -7.21 -1.42 13.26
CA CYS A 46 -5.90 -1.15 13.82
C CYS A 46 -6.00 -0.07 14.91
N ARG A 47 -5.69 -0.43 16.16
CA ARG A 47 -5.73 0.45 17.33
C ARG A 47 -4.31 0.78 17.80
N ARG A 48 -4.01 2.05 18.04
CA ARG A 48 -2.69 2.54 18.49
C ARG A 48 -2.81 3.62 19.59
N PRO A 49 -1.75 3.92 20.36
CA PRO A 49 -1.83 4.88 21.47
C PRO A 49 -2.04 6.35 21.03
N SER A 50 -1.56 6.77 19.86
CA SER A 50 -1.74 8.11 19.29
C SER A 50 -2.84 8.15 18.20
N SER A 51 -3.46 9.31 17.98
CA SER A 51 -4.38 9.59 16.87
C SER A 51 -3.73 10.35 15.70
N ASP A 52 -2.44 10.65 15.77
CA ASP A 52 -1.70 11.33 14.70
C ASP A 52 -1.67 10.48 13.42
N SER A 53 -1.49 11.12 12.26
CA SER A 53 -1.38 10.39 10.99
C SER A 53 -0.24 9.37 11.02
N GLY A 54 -0.46 8.22 10.39
CA GLY A 54 0.53 7.15 10.34
C GLY A 54 0.42 6.30 9.07
N ARG A 55 1.40 5.43 8.89
CA ARG A 55 1.44 4.46 7.78
C ARG A 55 1.16 3.08 8.34
N LEU A 56 0.17 2.38 7.79
CA LEU A 56 0.00 0.96 8.06
C LEU A 56 1.03 0.18 7.24
N HIS A 57 1.72 -0.76 7.86
CA HIS A 57 2.65 -1.70 7.25
C HIS A 57 2.09 -3.10 7.38
N VAL A 58 2.00 -3.84 6.28
CA VAL A 58 1.46 -5.19 6.29
C VAL A 58 2.08 -6.07 5.20
N ALA A 59 2.23 -7.36 5.48
CA ALA A 59 2.67 -8.35 4.50
C ALA A 59 1.52 -8.63 3.52
N TRP A 60 1.58 -8.06 2.32
CA TRP A 60 0.54 -8.18 1.30
C TRP A 60 0.98 -9.12 0.17
N PRO A 61 0.12 -10.06 -0.28
CA PRO A 61 0.45 -10.93 -1.39
C PRO A 61 0.45 -10.12 -2.70
N VAL A 62 1.57 -10.16 -3.42
CA VAL A 62 1.71 -9.56 -4.75
C VAL A 62 2.07 -10.66 -5.75
N PRO A 63 1.25 -10.90 -6.78
CA PRO A 63 1.56 -11.87 -7.83
C PRO A 63 2.97 -11.67 -8.41
N GLY A 64 3.77 -12.74 -8.43
CA GLY A 64 5.16 -12.73 -8.88
C GLY A 64 6.20 -12.33 -7.81
N PHE A 65 5.78 -11.75 -6.68
CA PHE A 65 6.68 -11.25 -5.62
C PHE A 65 6.46 -11.91 -4.25
N GLY A 66 5.44 -12.77 -4.10
CA GLY A 66 5.12 -13.41 -2.83
C GLY A 66 4.47 -12.46 -1.83
N ARG A 67 4.70 -12.68 -0.54
CA ARG A 67 4.18 -11.82 0.55
C ARG A 67 5.22 -10.76 0.90
N THR A 68 5.04 -9.55 0.36
CA THR A 68 5.97 -8.43 0.57
C THR A 68 5.45 -7.48 1.63
N LEU A 69 6.33 -6.87 2.42
CA LEU A 69 5.92 -5.83 3.36
C LEU A 69 5.66 -4.53 2.57
N ILE A 70 4.40 -4.11 2.53
CA ILE A 70 3.96 -2.88 1.85
C ILE A 70 3.39 -1.93 2.88
N SER A 71 3.63 -0.64 2.68
CA SER A 71 3.12 0.42 3.52
C SER A 71 2.09 1.26 2.77
N THR A 72 1.07 1.73 3.48
CA THR A 72 0.20 2.79 2.96
C THR A 72 0.96 4.12 2.86
N SER A 73 0.32 5.12 2.25
CA SER A 73 0.71 6.52 2.48
C SER A 73 0.47 6.93 3.94
N SER A 74 0.88 8.14 4.34
CA SER A 74 0.53 8.67 5.66
C SER A 74 -0.95 9.01 5.68
N LEU A 75 -1.72 8.29 6.49
CA LEU A 75 -3.16 8.41 6.58
C LEU A 75 -3.55 9.00 7.92
N ARG A 76 -4.53 9.90 7.90
CA ARG A 76 -5.13 10.43 9.13
C ARG A 76 -6.10 9.40 9.72
N GLU A 77 -6.31 9.49 11.02
CA GLU A 77 -7.48 8.87 11.63
C GLU A 77 -8.77 9.55 11.15
N GLN A 78 -9.78 8.73 10.86
CA GLN A 78 -11.11 9.15 10.44
C GLN A 78 -12.11 8.01 10.65
N ASP A 79 -13.39 8.35 10.69
CA ASP A 79 -14.48 7.37 10.85
C ASP A 79 -14.69 6.53 9.59
N THR A 80 -14.38 7.08 8.41
CA THR A 80 -14.52 6.38 7.13
C THR A 80 -13.47 5.29 6.97
N VAL A 81 -13.94 4.09 6.62
CA VAL A 81 -13.10 2.92 6.35
C VAL A 81 -12.30 3.13 5.06
N TYR A 82 -10.98 2.91 5.10
CA TYR A 82 -10.12 2.95 3.92
C TYR A 82 -10.22 1.65 3.12
N LEU A 83 -10.10 1.70 1.80
CA LEU A 83 -9.89 0.48 1.00
C LEU A 83 -8.41 0.09 1.04
N LEU A 84 -8.09 -1.06 1.63
CA LEU A 84 -6.70 -1.42 1.93
C LEU A 84 -5.82 -1.50 0.69
N ALA A 85 -6.24 -2.26 -0.33
CA ALA A 85 -5.47 -2.45 -1.55
C ALA A 85 -5.16 -1.11 -2.25
N LEU A 86 -6.14 -0.19 -2.28
CA LEU A 86 -5.98 1.16 -2.82
C LEU A 86 -4.89 1.95 -2.09
N GLU A 87 -4.93 1.95 -0.76
CA GLU A 87 -3.98 2.73 0.03
C GLU A 87 -2.57 2.11 0.04
N LEU A 88 -2.45 0.79 -0.07
CA LEU A 88 -1.17 0.11 -0.30
C LEU A 88 -0.61 0.46 -1.68
N ALA A 89 -1.44 0.48 -2.73
CA ALA A 89 -1.02 0.92 -4.07
C ALA A 89 -0.55 2.39 -4.06
N ARG A 90 -1.31 3.28 -3.40
CA ARG A 90 -0.94 4.69 -3.22
C ARG A 90 0.42 4.82 -2.53
N GLY A 91 0.62 4.09 -1.44
CA GLY A 91 1.87 4.09 -0.69
C GLY A 91 3.06 3.59 -1.51
N LYS A 92 2.91 2.44 -2.20
CA LYS A 92 3.97 1.86 -3.04
C LYS A 92 4.36 2.77 -4.20
N ILE A 93 3.40 3.36 -4.89
CA ILE A 93 3.66 4.29 -6.00
C ILE A 93 4.36 5.56 -5.49
N GLY A 94 3.92 6.10 -4.34
CA GLY A 94 4.59 7.22 -3.70
C GLY A 94 6.04 6.90 -3.31
N GLN A 95 6.28 5.72 -2.74
CA GLN A 95 7.61 5.23 -2.40
C GLN A 95 8.51 5.14 -3.64
N LEU A 96 8.00 4.56 -4.73
CA LEU A 96 8.76 4.42 -5.98
C LEU A 96 9.17 5.76 -6.57
N ARG A 97 8.25 6.74 -6.59
CA ARG A 97 8.53 8.10 -7.08
C ARG A 97 9.58 8.81 -6.23
N ASN A 98 9.51 8.67 -4.90
CA ASN A 98 10.51 9.24 -4.00
C ASN A 98 11.88 8.61 -4.21
N GLN A 99 11.93 7.28 -4.41
CA GLN A 99 13.18 6.57 -4.66
C GLN A 99 13.83 7.01 -5.98
N LEU A 100 13.04 7.16 -7.05
CA LEU A 100 13.51 7.68 -8.33
C LEU A 100 14.09 9.08 -8.18
N ALA A 101 13.35 10.00 -7.55
CA ALA A 101 13.82 11.37 -7.37
C ALA A 101 15.15 11.42 -6.58
N ALA A 102 15.30 10.58 -5.55
CA ALA A 102 16.55 10.49 -4.80
C ALA A 102 17.72 10.03 -5.67
N TRP A 103 17.48 9.10 -6.60
CA TRP A 103 18.48 8.60 -7.55
C TRP A 103 18.89 9.64 -8.58
N GLU A 104 17.92 10.33 -9.17
CA GLU A 104 18.17 11.42 -10.12
C GLU A 104 18.99 12.54 -9.48
N ILE A 105 18.63 12.95 -8.24
CA ILE A 105 19.40 13.93 -7.47
C ILE A 105 20.83 13.45 -7.20
N SER A 106 21.03 12.14 -7.02
CA SER A 106 22.34 11.53 -6.80
C SER A 106 23.13 11.27 -8.09
N GLY A 107 22.58 11.63 -9.27
CA GLY A 107 23.22 11.40 -10.57
C GLY A 107 23.25 9.93 -11.02
N MET A 108 22.41 9.08 -10.44
CA MET A 108 22.29 7.68 -10.83
C MET A 108 21.56 7.55 -12.18
N SER A 109 21.96 6.57 -13.00
CA SER A 109 21.23 6.24 -14.23
C SER A 109 19.93 5.50 -13.93
N VAL A 110 18.86 5.89 -14.63
CA VAL A 110 17.57 5.19 -14.59
C VAL A 110 17.53 4.17 -15.73
N PRO A 111 17.22 2.89 -15.46
CA PRO A 111 17.12 1.87 -16.49
C PRO A 111 16.10 2.20 -17.59
N GLU A 112 16.40 1.78 -18.81
CA GLU A 112 15.47 1.91 -19.94
C GLU A 112 14.14 1.21 -19.64
N GLY A 113 13.02 1.84 -20.02
CA GLY A 113 11.68 1.32 -19.82
C GLY A 113 11.09 1.53 -18.42
N PHE A 114 11.88 2.00 -17.45
CA PHE A 114 11.38 2.29 -16.09
C PHE A 114 10.25 3.31 -16.10
N ASP A 115 10.41 4.42 -16.83
CA ASP A 115 9.41 5.49 -16.89
C ASP A 115 8.08 4.98 -17.43
N GLU A 116 8.12 4.11 -18.45
CA GLU A 116 6.94 3.49 -19.02
C GLU A 116 6.23 2.59 -18.01
N ALA A 117 6.98 1.71 -17.34
CA ALA A 117 6.44 0.80 -16.34
C ALA A 117 5.83 1.57 -15.14
N SER A 118 6.52 2.61 -14.67
CA SER A 118 6.08 3.48 -13.58
C SER A 118 4.80 4.25 -13.96
N ARG A 119 4.74 4.75 -15.20
CA ARG A 119 3.56 5.42 -15.76
C ARG A 119 2.36 4.49 -15.83
N GLN A 120 2.55 3.24 -16.26
CA GLN A 120 1.48 2.24 -16.30
C GLN A 120 0.91 1.95 -14.91
N ALA A 121 1.78 1.76 -13.91
CA ALA A 121 1.35 1.58 -12.52
C ALA A 121 0.48 2.76 -12.05
N HIS A 122 0.90 3.99 -12.35
CA HIS A 122 0.18 5.20 -11.98
C HIS A 122 -1.18 5.33 -12.70
N GLN A 123 -1.24 5.00 -13.99
CA GLN A 123 -2.49 5.05 -14.77
C GLN A 123 -3.53 4.06 -14.27
N ILE A 124 -3.12 2.83 -13.95
CA ILE A 124 -4.01 1.81 -13.38
C ILE A 124 -4.51 2.27 -11.99
N PHE A 125 -3.62 2.81 -11.16
CA PHE A 125 -3.99 3.34 -9.86
C PHE A 125 -4.98 4.53 -9.94
N ALA A 126 -4.83 5.42 -10.92
CA ALA A 126 -5.78 6.51 -11.15
C ALA A 126 -7.19 5.98 -11.48
N ARG A 127 -7.27 4.89 -12.26
CA ARG A 127 -8.54 4.19 -12.50
C ARG A 127 -9.11 3.58 -11.22
N ALA A 128 -8.27 2.93 -10.41
CA ALA A 128 -8.69 2.36 -9.12
C ALA A 128 -9.30 3.42 -8.19
N THR A 129 -8.68 4.60 -8.12
CA THR A 129 -9.18 5.73 -7.32
C THR A 129 -10.56 6.21 -7.81
N SER A 130 -10.81 6.13 -9.11
CA SER A 130 -12.08 6.54 -9.72
C SER A 130 -13.18 5.48 -9.61
N ALA A 131 -12.83 4.26 -9.20
CA ALA A 131 -13.75 3.12 -9.09
C ALA A 131 -14.17 2.83 -7.65
N GLN A 132 -13.89 3.72 -6.67
CA GLN A 132 -14.12 3.44 -5.24
C GLN A 132 -15.58 3.16 -4.85
N ASP A 133 -16.55 3.55 -5.69
CA ASP A 133 -17.96 3.17 -5.52
C ASP A 133 -18.20 1.66 -5.72
N ASP A 134 -17.25 0.96 -6.35
CA ASP A 134 -17.16 -0.50 -6.48
C ASP A 134 -15.84 -0.99 -5.82
N PRO A 135 -15.87 -1.36 -4.53
CA PRO A 135 -14.68 -1.80 -3.80
C PRO A 135 -13.95 -3.00 -4.43
N ASP A 136 -14.67 -3.90 -5.11
CA ASP A 136 -14.07 -5.07 -5.72
C ASP A 136 -13.28 -4.68 -6.98
N GLU A 137 -13.85 -3.84 -7.83
CA GLU A 137 -13.15 -3.31 -9.01
C GLU A 137 -11.98 -2.41 -8.60
N ALA A 138 -12.17 -1.54 -7.61
CA ALA A 138 -11.11 -0.68 -7.08
C ALA A 138 -9.97 -1.52 -6.49
N SER A 139 -10.26 -2.60 -5.75
CA SER A 139 -9.24 -3.53 -5.24
C SER A 139 -8.50 -4.24 -6.37
N ARG A 140 -9.22 -4.79 -7.35
CA ARG A 140 -8.63 -5.49 -8.50
C ARG A 140 -7.68 -4.59 -9.30
N LEU A 141 -8.07 -3.34 -9.55
CA LEU A 141 -7.21 -2.35 -10.21
C LEU A 141 -6.01 -1.98 -9.32
N SER A 142 -6.21 -1.85 -8.01
CA SER A 142 -5.12 -1.53 -7.07
C SER A 142 -4.07 -2.65 -6.99
N GLU A 143 -4.50 -3.90 -6.98
CA GLU A 143 -3.61 -5.07 -7.05
C GLU A 143 -2.81 -5.11 -8.36
N ALA A 144 -3.46 -4.84 -9.49
CA ALA A 144 -2.77 -4.70 -10.77
C ALA A 144 -1.73 -3.57 -10.73
N ALA A 145 -2.08 -2.40 -10.17
CA ALA A 145 -1.14 -1.30 -10.00
C ALA A 145 0.04 -1.67 -9.09
N LEU A 146 -0.19 -2.45 -8.03
CA LEU A 146 0.87 -2.97 -7.16
C LEU A 146 1.84 -3.87 -7.92
N VAL A 147 1.35 -4.79 -8.77
CA VAL A 147 2.21 -5.65 -9.60
C VAL A 147 3.11 -4.81 -10.51
N HIS A 148 2.53 -3.84 -11.24
CA HIS A 148 3.31 -2.95 -12.11
C HIS A 148 4.33 -2.10 -11.33
N ALA A 149 3.97 -1.62 -10.13
CA ALA A 149 4.88 -0.86 -9.28
C ALA A 149 6.03 -1.72 -8.74
N HIS A 150 5.81 -3.01 -8.45
CA HIS A 150 6.87 -3.94 -8.05
C HIS A 150 7.79 -4.29 -9.21
N ASN A 151 7.24 -4.53 -10.41
CA ASN A 151 8.06 -4.72 -11.62
C ASN A 151 8.97 -3.50 -11.87
N SER A 152 8.41 -2.29 -11.79
CA SER A 152 9.17 -1.05 -11.95
C SER A 152 10.27 -0.90 -10.87
N ALA A 153 9.96 -1.24 -9.61
CA ALA A 153 10.94 -1.21 -8.53
C ALA A 153 12.06 -2.25 -8.74
N GLN A 154 11.75 -3.42 -9.30
CA GLN A 154 12.76 -4.43 -9.61
C GLN A 154 13.71 -3.95 -10.72
N MET A 155 13.23 -3.22 -11.72
CA MET A 155 14.09 -2.65 -12.76
C MET A 155 15.18 -1.77 -12.17
N LEU A 156 14.84 -0.93 -11.18
CA LEU A 156 15.80 -0.10 -10.47
C LEU A 156 16.95 -0.93 -9.87
N THR A 157 16.70 -2.14 -9.35
CA THR A 157 17.77 -2.99 -8.78
C THR A 157 18.77 -3.54 -9.79
N SER A 158 18.51 -3.37 -11.09
CA SER A 158 19.38 -3.80 -12.19
C SER A 158 20.18 -2.65 -12.81
N ALA A 159 20.09 -1.44 -12.23
CA ALA A 159 20.81 -0.23 -12.66
C ALA A 159 22.30 -0.25 -12.28
#